data_AF-A0A1M7V1E0-F1
#
_entry.id   AF-A0A1M7V1E0-F1
#
_cell.length_a   1.000
_cell.length_b   1.000
_cell.length_c   1.000
_cell.angle_alpha   90.00
_cell.angle_beta   90.00
_cell.angle_gamma   90.00
#
_symmetry.space_group_name_H-M   'P 1'
#
loop_
_entity.id
_entity.type
_entity.pdbx_description
1 polymer ?
#
loop_
_entity_poly.entity_id
_entity_poly.type
_entity_poly.pdbx_seq_one_letter_code
_entity_poly.pdbx_strand_id
1 'polypeptide(L)'
;MPTLKGGSAIGIASPPAVRRVDGALVTPGIGDAERLQGFPADWTAPALDVPGVRAGHRWKLVGNAVSVRMSEWVAARLAAPVPYDGQTDTPLQPGGAWPTAAWGQDGVAHRAPVSTWPVRAPYESLDGFLDECKPLSARATAGFLKRARSGNLRFVPGFLDDVEKHLLTMGGDPARAA
;
A
#
# COMPACT_ATOMS: atom_id res chain seq x y z
N MET A 1 -2.49 3.12 -0.86
CA MET A 1 -1.73 2.59 0.30
C MET A 1 -0.44 1.99 -0.25
N PRO A 2 0.75 2.31 0.30
CA PRO A 2 2.01 1.70 -0.16
C PRO A 2 1.98 0.18 -0.05
N THR A 3 2.89 -0.51 -0.75
CA THR A 3 2.97 -1.97 -0.67
C THR A 3 3.21 -2.41 0.77
N LEU A 4 2.38 -3.34 1.25
CA LEU A 4 2.58 -3.99 2.53
C LEU A 4 3.79 -4.91 2.36
N LYS A 5 4.93 -4.54 2.94
CA LYS A 5 6.15 -5.36 2.85
C LYS A 5 6.28 -6.20 4.10
N GLY A 6 6.54 -7.50 3.92
CA GLY A 6 7.02 -8.33 5.03
C GLY A 6 8.31 -7.72 5.56
N GLY A 7 8.32 -7.31 6.83
CA GLY A 7 9.52 -6.74 7.45
C GLY A 7 10.68 -7.74 7.50
N SER A 8 11.83 -7.27 8.01
CA SER A 8 13.11 -7.99 7.97
C SER A 8 13.03 -9.45 8.43
N ALA A 9 14.02 -10.27 8.07
CA ALA A 9 14.09 -11.73 8.33
C ALA A 9 13.81 -12.17 9.79
N ILE A 10 13.83 -11.23 10.75
CA ILE A 10 13.59 -11.43 12.19
C ILE A 10 12.08 -11.34 12.55
N GLY A 11 11.20 -11.09 11.57
CA GLY A 11 9.74 -11.06 11.79
C GLY A 11 9.22 -9.78 12.42
N ILE A 12 9.96 -8.68 12.28
CA ILE A 12 9.54 -7.36 12.77
C ILE A 12 8.49 -6.81 11.80
N ALA A 13 7.26 -6.67 12.27
CA ALA A 13 6.20 -6.01 11.52
C ALA A 13 6.65 -4.61 11.06
N SER A 14 6.42 -4.28 9.79
CA SER A 14 6.74 -2.97 9.21
C SER A 14 5.46 -2.30 8.66
N PRO A 15 4.41 -2.13 9.49
CA PRO A 15 3.17 -1.51 9.01
C PRO A 15 3.45 -0.09 8.54
N PRO A 16 2.78 0.38 7.47
CA PRO A 16 2.87 1.77 7.08
C PRO A 16 2.25 2.66 8.16
N ALA A 17 2.80 3.86 8.34
CA ALA A 17 2.14 4.89 9.14
C ALA A 17 1.08 5.58 8.27
N VAL A 18 -0.06 5.92 8.89
CA VAL A 18 -1.19 6.61 8.25
C VAL A 18 -1.48 7.87 9.05
N ARG A 19 -1.61 9.00 8.35
CA ARG A 19 -2.21 10.21 8.91
C ARG A 19 -3.71 10.17 8.64
N ARG A 20 -4.50 10.19 9.71
CA ARG A 20 -5.97 10.28 9.65
C ARG A 20 -6.42 11.71 9.35
N VAL A 21 -7.68 11.88 8.95
CA VAL A 21 -8.26 13.22 8.71
C VAL A 21 -8.27 14.08 9.97
N ASP A 22 -8.36 13.47 11.17
CA ASP A 22 -8.27 14.16 12.47
C ASP A 22 -6.82 14.58 12.86
N GLY A 23 -5.83 14.26 12.02
CA GLY A 23 -4.42 14.56 12.25
C GLY A 23 -3.67 13.50 13.07
N ALA A 24 -4.35 12.47 13.60
CA ALA A 24 -3.68 11.40 14.34
C ALA A 24 -2.78 10.57 13.42
N LEU A 25 -1.59 10.22 13.92
CA LEU A 25 -0.70 9.29 13.25
C LEU A 25 -0.86 7.90 13.84
N VAL A 26 -1.26 6.94 13.00
CA VAL A 26 -1.55 5.57 13.41
C VAL A 26 -0.79 4.56 12.58
N THR A 27 -0.62 3.36 13.11
CA THR A 27 -0.23 2.15 12.38
C THR A 27 -1.43 1.21 12.31
N PRO A 28 -1.83 0.74 11.12
CA PRO A 28 -2.85 -0.29 10.97
C PRO A 28 -2.50 -1.57 11.73
N GLY A 29 -3.53 -2.28 12.18
CA GLY A 29 -3.39 -3.63 12.73
C GLY A 29 -3.14 -4.68 11.64
N ILE A 30 -2.95 -5.94 12.07
CA ILE A 30 -2.75 -7.05 11.14
C ILE A 30 -4.05 -7.39 10.41
N GLY A 31 -5.21 -7.31 11.09
CA GLY A 31 -6.52 -7.52 10.47
C GLY A 31 -6.84 -6.45 9.43
N ASP A 32 -6.47 -5.19 9.70
CA ASP A 32 -6.55 -4.11 8.71
C ASP A 32 -5.73 -4.44 7.46
N ALA A 33 -4.51 -4.94 7.64
CA ALA A 33 -3.61 -5.27 6.53
C ALA A 33 -4.12 -6.46 5.69
N GLU A 34 -4.70 -7.48 6.33
CA GLU A 34 -5.36 -8.60 5.66
C GLU A 34 -6.54 -8.12 4.81
N ARG A 35 -7.42 -7.30 5.40
CA ARG A 35 -8.58 -6.70 4.70
C ARG A 35 -8.16 -5.81 3.55
N LEU A 36 -7.08 -5.04 3.72
CA LEU A 36 -6.53 -4.21 2.64
C LEU A 36 -6.03 -5.03 1.44
N GLN A 37 -5.55 -6.25 1.66
CA GLN A 37 -5.23 -7.20 0.58
C GLN A 37 -6.48 -7.89 0.00
N GLY A 38 -7.65 -7.71 0.64
CA GLY A 38 -8.92 -8.32 0.26
C GLY A 38 -9.21 -9.65 0.95
N PHE A 39 -8.43 -10.05 1.95
CA PHE A 39 -8.71 -11.22 2.77
C PHE A 39 -9.67 -10.88 3.92
N PRO A 40 -10.40 -11.85 4.48
CA PRO A 40 -11.08 -11.68 5.76
C PRO A 40 -10.08 -11.31 6.86
N ALA A 41 -10.54 -10.56 7.86
CA ALA A 41 -9.77 -10.38 9.10
C ALA A 41 -9.47 -11.75 9.72
N ASP A 42 -8.27 -11.87 10.27
CA ASP A 42 -7.71 -13.11 10.83
C ASP A 42 -7.47 -14.26 9.85
N TRP A 43 -7.44 -13.98 8.54
CA TRP A 43 -7.05 -14.97 7.53
C TRP A 43 -5.69 -15.64 7.81
N THR A 44 -4.73 -14.92 8.39
CA THR A 44 -3.42 -15.48 8.77
C THR A 44 -3.33 -15.99 10.22
N ALA A 45 -4.42 -15.92 11.01
CA ALA A 45 -4.43 -16.41 12.39
C ALA A 45 -4.06 -17.90 12.54
N PRO A 46 -4.46 -18.83 11.64
CA PRO A 46 -4.06 -20.24 11.73
C PRO A 46 -2.54 -20.47 11.70
N ALA A 47 -1.75 -19.51 11.19
CA ALA A 47 -0.30 -19.61 11.20
C ALA A 47 0.27 -19.66 12.64
N LEU A 48 -0.48 -19.17 13.63
CA LEU A 48 -0.07 -19.15 15.03
C LEU A 48 -0.11 -20.52 15.70
N ASP A 49 -0.82 -21.49 15.11
CA ASP A 49 -0.88 -22.86 15.61
C ASP A 49 0.41 -23.65 15.29
N VAL A 50 1.26 -23.12 14.40
CA VAL A 50 2.52 -23.74 14.01
C VAL A 50 3.61 -23.42 15.05
N PRO A 51 4.27 -24.44 15.65
CA PRO A 51 5.33 -24.22 16.63
C PRO A 51 6.44 -23.28 16.11
N GLY A 52 6.80 -22.29 16.92
CA GLY A 52 7.83 -21.31 16.58
C GLY A 52 7.36 -20.11 15.75
N VAL A 53 6.11 -20.08 15.31
CA VAL A 53 5.52 -18.90 14.64
C VAL A 53 5.07 -17.88 15.70
N ARG A 54 5.46 -16.62 15.50
CA ARG A 54 5.07 -15.49 16.36
C ARG A 54 4.04 -14.62 15.65
N ALA A 55 3.26 -13.86 16.41
CA ALA A 55 2.28 -12.90 15.86
C ALA A 55 2.84 -11.99 14.76
N GLY A 56 4.07 -11.49 14.93
CA GLY A 56 4.74 -10.65 13.93
C GLY A 56 5.01 -11.33 12.58
N HIS A 57 5.12 -12.66 12.54
CA HIS A 57 5.37 -13.40 11.30
C HIS A 57 4.18 -13.32 10.32
N ARG A 58 2.96 -13.08 10.82
CA ARG A 58 1.76 -12.86 9.99
C ARG A 58 1.96 -11.73 8.97
N TRP A 59 2.71 -10.68 9.32
CA TRP A 59 3.00 -9.58 8.40
C TRP A 59 3.80 -10.00 7.16
N LYS A 60 4.63 -11.05 7.27
CA LYS A 60 5.33 -11.61 6.10
C LYS A 60 4.37 -12.37 5.17
N LEU A 61 3.34 -13.01 5.73
CA LEU A 61 2.31 -13.68 4.94
C LEU A 61 1.48 -12.65 4.17
N VAL A 62 0.95 -11.65 4.86
CA VAL A 62 0.16 -10.56 4.26
C VAL A 62 0.97 -9.77 3.24
N GLY A 63 2.25 -9.46 3.53
CA GLY A 63 3.08 -8.68 2.64
C GLY A 63 3.58 -9.40 1.39
N ASN A 64 3.53 -10.74 1.38
CA ASN A 64 3.83 -11.55 0.19
C ASN A 64 2.56 -12.07 -0.51
N ALA A 65 1.38 -11.82 0.06
CA ALA A 65 0.13 -12.20 -0.56
C ALA A 65 -0.15 -11.32 -1.79
N VAL A 66 -0.80 -11.93 -2.78
CA VAL A 66 -1.37 -11.21 -3.92
C VAL A 66 -2.75 -10.69 -3.52
N SER A 67 -3.11 -9.50 -3.99
CA SER A 67 -4.42 -8.92 -3.70
C SER A 67 -5.55 -9.80 -4.24
N VAL A 68 -6.48 -10.17 -3.36
CA VAL A 68 -7.65 -11.00 -3.69
C VAL A 68 -8.46 -10.38 -4.81
N ARG A 69 -8.75 -9.07 -4.72
CA ARG A 69 -9.53 -8.33 -5.73
C ARG A 69 -8.91 -8.40 -7.12
N MET A 70 -7.57 -8.33 -7.21
CA MET A 70 -6.87 -8.43 -8.50
C MET A 70 -6.91 -9.87 -9.03
N SER A 71 -6.65 -10.86 -8.17
CA SER A 71 -6.71 -12.27 -8.54
C SER A 71 -8.11 -12.70 -9.01
N GLU A 72 -9.16 -12.26 -8.31
CA GLU A 72 -10.55 -12.49 -8.69
C GLU A 72 -10.87 -11.87 -10.05
N TRP A 73 -10.44 -10.62 -10.29
CA TRP A 73 -10.65 -9.97 -11.57
C TRP A 73 -9.96 -10.71 -12.72
N VAL A 74 -8.70 -11.12 -12.55
CA VAL A 74 -7.97 -11.91 -13.55
C VAL A 74 -8.68 -13.24 -13.81
N ALA A 75 -9.03 -13.98 -12.74
CA ALA A 75 -9.72 -15.26 -12.86
C ALA A 75 -11.07 -15.12 -13.60
N ALA A 76 -11.86 -14.07 -13.29
CA ALA A 76 -13.12 -13.81 -13.96
C ALA A 76 -12.94 -13.51 -15.45
N ARG A 77 -11.88 -12.77 -15.83
CA ARG A 77 -11.54 -12.53 -17.25
C ARG A 77 -11.04 -13.78 -17.97
N LEU A 78 -10.33 -14.68 -17.29
CA LEU A 78 -9.89 -15.96 -17.86
C LEU A 78 -11.07 -16.93 -18.04
N ALA A 79 -12.00 -16.96 -17.08
CA ALA A 79 -13.18 -17.82 -17.14
C ALA A 79 -14.20 -17.37 -18.21
N ALA A 80 -14.29 -16.06 -18.45
CA ALA A 80 -15.13 -15.47 -19.49
C ALA A 80 -14.33 -14.45 -20.31
N PRO A 81 -13.48 -14.92 -21.26
CA PRO A 81 -12.68 -14.05 -22.11
C PRO A 81 -13.57 -13.14 -22.95
N VAL A 82 -13.14 -11.90 -23.12
CA VAL A 82 -13.78 -10.93 -24.02
C VAL A 82 -12.80 -10.60 -25.13
N PRO A 83 -13.25 -10.50 -26.40
CA PRO A 83 -12.40 -10.04 -27.48
C PRO A 83 -11.78 -8.69 -27.17
N TYR A 84 -10.51 -8.53 -27.49
CA TYR A 84 -9.83 -7.25 -27.34
C TYR A 84 -10.30 -6.26 -28.41
N ASP A 85 -10.73 -5.07 -27.99
CA ASP A 85 -11.10 -3.97 -28.89
C ASP A 85 -9.93 -2.99 -29.01
N GLY A 86 -9.17 -3.13 -30.10
CA GLY A 86 -7.99 -2.31 -30.39
C GLY A 86 -8.27 -1.09 -31.28
N GLN A 87 -9.54 -0.68 -31.48
CA GLN A 87 -9.87 0.43 -32.41
C GLN A 87 -9.16 1.75 -32.09
N THR A 88 -8.84 1.98 -30.83
CA THR A 88 -8.14 3.19 -30.37
C THR A 88 -6.62 3.03 -30.30
N ASP A 89 -6.09 1.87 -30.66
CA ASP A 89 -4.67 1.58 -30.55
C ASP A 89 -3.89 2.25 -31.67
N THR A 90 -2.69 2.71 -31.34
CA THR A 90 -1.84 3.46 -32.27
C THR A 90 -0.51 2.73 -32.48
N PRO A 91 0.01 2.63 -33.72
CA PRO A 91 1.32 2.03 -33.95
C PRO A 91 2.41 2.74 -33.16
N LEU A 92 3.31 1.97 -32.55
CA LEU A 92 4.53 2.47 -31.95
C LEU A 92 5.58 2.71 -33.04
N GLN A 93 6.17 3.89 -33.02
CA GLN A 93 7.27 4.22 -33.91
C GLN A 93 8.53 3.48 -33.47
N PRO A 94 9.30 2.87 -34.40
CA PRO A 94 10.60 2.30 -34.10
C PRO A 94 11.51 3.32 -33.39
N GLY A 95 12.14 2.91 -32.29
CA GLY A 95 12.98 3.80 -31.47
C GLY A 95 12.21 4.77 -30.55
N GLY A 96 10.88 4.74 -30.56
CA GLY A 96 10.05 5.51 -29.63
C GLY A 96 10.07 4.97 -28.20
N ALA A 97 9.67 5.81 -27.24
CA ALA A 97 9.55 5.40 -25.85
C ALA A 97 8.41 4.38 -25.65
N TRP A 98 8.67 3.36 -24.83
CA TRP A 98 7.67 2.35 -24.48
C TRP A 98 6.50 2.97 -23.70
N PRO A 99 5.24 2.68 -24.08
CA PRO A 99 4.07 3.05 -23.30
C PRO A 99 3.93 2.18 -22.04
N THR A 100 3.00 2.58 -21.17
CA THR A 100 2.56 1.78 -20.03
C THR A 100 1.90 0.46 -20.46
N ALA A 101 1.22 0.44 -21.60
CA ALA A 101 0.60 -0.76 -22.17
C ALA A 101 0.84 -0.82 -23.68
N ALA A 102 1.30 -1.98 -24.15
CA ALA A 102 1.55 -2.28 -25.55
C ALA A 102 1.30 -3.76 -25.85
N TRP A 103 1.08 -4.04 -27.12
CA TRP A 103 1.07 -5.40 -27.68
C TRP A 103 1.70 -5.35 -29.08
N GLY A 104 1.94 -6.49 -29.71
CA GLY A 104 2.45 -6.52 -31.07
C GLY A 104 2.12 -7.82 -31.79
N GLN A 105 1.99 -7.71 -33.10
CA GLN A 105 1.72 -8.81 -34.01
C GLN A 105 2.35 -8.48 -35.38
N ASP A 106 2.84 -9.49 -36.09
CA ASP A 106 3.38 -9.35 -37.46
C ASP A 106 4.44 -8.24 -37.62
N GLY A 107 5.30 -8.08 -36.61
CA GLY A 107 6.40 -7.10 -36.61
C GLY A 107 5.98 -5.67 -36.32
N VAL A 108 4.69 -5.40 -36.04
CA VAL A 108 4.18 -4.09 -35.66
C VAL A 108 3.82 -4.10 -34.18
N ALA A 109 4.40 -3.15 -33.43
CA ALA A 109 4.02 -2.89 -32.05
C ALA A 109 2.97 -1.79 -31.99
N HIS A 110 2.00 -1.94 -31.09
CA HIS A 110 0.89 -1.01 -30.88
C HIS A 110 0.87 -0.53 -29.43
N ARG A 111 0.56 0.75 -29.24
CA ARG A 111 0.20 1.36 -27.96
C ARG A 111 -1.27 1.13 -27.71
N ALA A 112 -1.59 0.54 -26.56
CA ALA A 112 -2.96 0.46 -26.04
C ALA A 112 -3.22 1.65 -25.10
N PRO A 113 -4.19 2.55 -25.38
CA PRO A 113 -4.50 3.70 -24.53
C PRO A 113 -5.37 3.29 -23.32
N VAL A 114 -4.94 2.27 -22.58
CA VAL A 114 -5.64 1.72 -21.42
C VAL A 114 -5.00 2.17 -20.12
N SER A 115 -5.80 2.21 -19.05
CA SER A 115 -5.31 2.56 -17.72
C SER A 115 -4.80 1.33 -16.95
N THR A 116 -4.04 1.55 -15.87
CA THR A 116 -3.66 0.48 -14.92
C THR A 116 -4.81 0.07 -13.98
N TRP A 117 -6.01 0.65 -14.15
CA TRP A 117 -7.18 0.40 -13.33
C TRP A 117 -8.20 -0.41 -14.15
N PRO A 118 -8.22 -1.75 -14.00
CA PRO A 118 -9.07 -2.60 -14.84
C PRO A 118 -10.56 -2.46 -14.52
N VAL A 119 -10.90 -1.99 -13.32
CA VAL A 119 -12.27 -1.78 -12.85
C VAL A 119 -12.35 -0.46 -12.12
N ARG A 120 -13.41 0.30 -12.38
CA ARG A 120 -13.76 1.49 -11.59
C ARG A 120 -14.69 1.10 -10.46
N ALA A 121 -14.19 1.13 -9.23
CA ALA A 121 -14.98 0.91 -8.02
C ALA A 121 -15.24 2.24 -7.29
N PRO A 122 -16.30 2.33 -6.45
CA PRO A 122 -16.49 3.45 -5.54
C PRO A 122 -15.26 3.64 -4.63
N TYR A 123 -14.93 4.90 -4.33
CA TYR A 123 -13.84 5.21 -3.42
C TYR A 123 -14.24 4.88 -1.98
N GLU A 124 -13.32 4.24 -1.25
CA GLU A 124 -13.45 3.92 0.17
C GLU A 124 -12.35 4.65 0.95
N SER A 125 -12.75 5.42 1.96
CA SER A 125 -11.80 6.16 2.81
C SER A 125 -11.10 5.21 3.78
N LEU A 126 -9.79 5.39 3.95
CA LEU A 126 -9.03 4.64 4.95
C LEU A 126 -9.52 4.93 6.38
N ASP A 127 -10.04 6.12 6.66
CA ASP A 127 -10.47 6.48 8.02
C ASP A 127 -11.65 5.68 8.55
N GLY A 128 -12.54 5.24 7.65
CA GLY A 128 -13.66 4.35 7.97
C GLY A 128 -13.35 2.89 7.69
N PHE A 129 -12.19 2.59 7.12
CA PHE A 129 -11.77 1.22 6.82
C PHE A 129 -10.97 0.60 7.96
N LEU A 130 -10.11 1.37 8.62
CA LEU A 130 -9.16 0.86 9.59
C LEU A 130 -9.80 0.71 10.98
N ASP A 131 -9.78 -0.51 11.53
CA ASP A 131 -10.46 -0.86 12.79
C ASP A 131 -9.46 -1.14 13.93
N GLU A 132 -8.27 -1.67 13.62
CA GLU A 132 -7.29 -2.13 14.60
C GLU A 132 -6.10 -1.16 14.78
N CYS A 133 -6.31 0.11 14.45
CA CYS A 133 -5.25 1.11 14.48
C CYS A 133 -4.68 1.35 15.87
N LYS A 134 -3.35 1.56 15.93
CA LYS A 134 -2.63 1.96 17.14
C LYS A 134 -1.88 3.27 16.91
N PRO A 135 -1.77 4.15 17.91
CA PRO A 135 -0.96 5.36 17.79
C PRO A 135 0.49 5.04 17.38
N LEU A 136 1.03 5.81 16.45
CA LEU A 136 2.42 5.70 16.04
C LEU A 136 3.34 6.01 17.23
N SER A 137 4.35 5.15 17.46
CA SER A 137 5.26 5.33 18.60
C SER A 137 6.08 6.64 18.53
N ALA A 138 6.43 7.21 19.69
CA ALA A 138 7.29 8.41 19.77
C ALA A 138 8.60 8.25 18.98
N ARG A 139 9.25 7.09 19.06
CA ARG A 139 10.50 6.80 18.33
C ARG A 139 10.29 6.84 16.82
N ALA A 140 9.22 6.22 16.32
CA ALA A 140 8.93 6.21 14.89
C ALA A 140 8.57 7.60 14.39
N THR A 141 7.76 8.35 15.14
CA THR A 141 7.38 9.74 14.83
C THR A 141 8.61 10.65 14.79
N ALA A 142 9.46 10.61 15.82
CA ALA A 142 10.70 11.40 15.87
C ALA A 142 11.66 11.06 14.73
N GLY A 143 11.82 9.76 14.42
CA GLY A 143 12.66 9.31 13.32
C GLY A 143 12.15 9.76 11.94
N PHE A 144 10.83 9.78 11.75
CA PHE A 144 10.22 10.35 10.54
C PHE A 144 10.41 11.86 10.47
N LEU A 145 10.08 12.60 11.54
CA LEU A 145 10.19 14.05 11.60
C LEU A 145 11.61 14.53 11.28
N LYS A 146 12.62 13.88 11.84
CA LYS A 146 14.03 14.16 11.55
C LYS A 146 14.36 14.03 10.06
N ARG A 147 13.96 12.91 9.44
CA ARG A 147 14.19 12.68 8.00
C ARG A 147 13.39 13.63 7.12
N ALA A 148 12.17 13.98 7.54
CA ALA A 148 11.31 14.91 6.82
C ALA A 148 11.92 16.31 6.78
N ARG A 149 12.47 16.79 7.91
CA ARG A 149 13.15 18.09 8.01
C ARG A 149 14.48 18.15 7.28
N SER A 150 15.27 17.06 7.30
CA SER A 150 16.54 17.00 6.57
C SER A 150 16.39 16.74 5.07
N GLY A 151 15.20 16.34 4.63
CA GLY A 151 14.91 15.96 3.25
C GLY A 151 14.49 17.14 2.38
N ASN A 152 14.26 16.86 1.09
CA ASN A 152 13.73 17.82 0.11
C ASN A 152 12.27 17.54 -0.29
N LEU A 153 11.60 16.66 0.45
CA LEU A 153 10.20 16.33 0.20
C LEU A 153 9.30 17.51 0.56
N ARG A 154 8.30 17.76 -0.28
CA ARG A 154 7.27 18.78 -0.04
C ARG A 154 6.08 18.14 0.66
N PHE A 155 5.58 18.79 1.70
CA PHE A 155 4.42 18.34 2.46
C PHE A 155 3.26 19.32 2.27
N VAL A 156 2.04 18.83 2.41
CA VAL A 156 0.85 19.70 2.47
C VAL A 156 0.90 20.57 3.74
N PRO A 157 0.35 21.80 3.72
CA PRO A 157 0.30 22.65 4.90
C PRO A 157 -0.32 21.92 6.11
N GLY A 158 0.22 22.14 7.30
CA GLY A 158 -0.24 21.51 8.54
C GLY A 158 0.25 20.08 8.77
N PHE A 159 0.79 19.39 7.76
CA PHE A 159 1.22 17.99 7.92
C PHE A 159 2.32 17.80 8.95
N LEU A 160 3.37 18.64 8.92
CA LEU A 160 4.46 18.53 9.89
C LEU A 160 4.02 19.00 11.29
N ASP A 161 3.12 19.96 11.37
CA ASP A 161 2.54 20.43 12.63
C ASP A 161 1.79 19.29 13.34
N ASP A 162 1.02 18.49 12.59
CA ASP A 162 0.36 17.29 13.12
C ASP A 162 1.37 16.25 13.62
N VAL A 163 2.48 16.06 12.89
CA VAL A 163 3.55 15.13 13.28
C VAL A 163 4.22 15.58 14.58
N GLU A 164 4.48 16.87 14.73
CA GLU A 164 5.06 17.47 15.94
C GLU A 164 4.11 17.35 17.13
N LYS A 165 2.83 17.70 16.93
CA LYS A 165 1.77 17.54 17.93
C LYS A 165 1.60 16.09 18.37
N HIS A 166 1.64 15.15 17.43
CA HIS A 166 1.59 13.72 17.74
C HIS A 166 2.81 13.29 18.56
N LEU A 167 4.02 13.75 18.20
CA LEU A 167 5.24 13.43 18.95
C LEU A 167 5.17 13.92 20.41
N LEU A 168 4.67 15.13 20.64
CA LEU A 168 4.44 15.68 21.98
C LEU A 168 3.44 14.83 22.77
N THR A 169 2.34 14.43 22.13
CA THR A 169 1.30 13.56 22.75
C THR A 169 1.88 12.21 23.18
N MET A 170 2.83 11.67 22.42
CA MET A 170 3.52 10.42 22.74
C MET A 170 4.69 10.59 23.74
N GLY A 171 4.89 11.79 24.30
CA GLY A 171 5.93 12.09 25.28
C GLY A 171 7.32 12.32 24.68
N GLY A 172 7.43 12.54 23.37
CA GLY A 172 8.68 12.90 22.70
C GLY A 172 8.93 14.41 22.64
N ASP A 173 10.11 14.78 22.16
CA ASP A 173 10.56 16.17 22.03
C ASP A 173 10.87 16.51 20.55
N PRO A 174 10.01 17.30 19.87
CA PRO A 174 10.23 17.73 18.49
C PRO A 174 11.49 18.57 18.27
N ALA A 175 11.98 19.29 19.28
CA ALA A 175 13.17 20.13 19.14
C ALA A 175 14.45 19.30 18.98
N ARG A 176 14.49 18.10 19.58
CA ARG A 176 15.60 17.13 19.42
C ARG A 176 15.59 16.39 18.09
N ALA A 177 14.48 16.49 17.35
CA ALA A 177 14.33 15.91 16.03
C ALA A 177 14.64 16.90 14.89
N ALA A 178 15.12 18.11 15.20
CA ALA A 178 15.65 19.06 14.22
C ALA A 178 17.02 18.60 13.68
#